data_AF-A0A1H6RGF3-F1
#
_entry.id   AF-A0A1H6RGF3-F1
#
_cell.length_a   1.000
_cell.length_b   1.000
_cell.length_c   1.000
_cell.angle_alpha   90.00
_cell.angle_beta   90.00
_cell.angle_gamma   90.00
#
_symmetry.space_group_name_H-M   'P 1'
#
loop_
_entity.id
_entity.type
_entity.pdbx_description
1 polymer ?
#
loop_
_entity_poly.entity_id
_entity_poly.type
_entity_poly.pdbx_seq_one_letter_code
_entity_poly.pdbx_strand_id
1 'polypeptide(L)'
;MSFSNYPSGNLSTLTDTLDIQYLALENNQLLYTEVAKYLAEQNDSCQLFREGLGYIAISNIQLGRKGRPIPIDSIPNRLKEIEVVFDVGISSFYPHQNIGMPLYYAFVNNRLVLIYSQQSEWLHRNKYSFKSQRKIKDLIASTLTSLLSPNFVFRGLDGNTFRLTSDQRNDMSQEKVFELGSFTLNKSKTITQHFDGSVSYQYP
;
A
#
# COMPACT_ATOMS: atom_id res chain seq x y z
N MET A 1 57.17 -2.49 -17.87
CA MET A 1 55.89 -2.81 -18.53
C MET A 1 54.85 -1.84 -18.00
N SER A 2 54.35 -0.94 -18.84
CA SER A 2 53.29 0.02 -18.50
C SER A 2 51.96 -0.70 -18.41
N PHE A 3 51.20 -0.44 -17.34
CA PHE A 3 49.79 -0.79 -17.27
C PHE A 3 48.99 0.21 -18.09
N SER A 4 48.27 -0.33 -19.07
CA SER A 4 47.39 0.35 -19.99
C SER A 4 46.23 1.03 -19.25
N ASN A 5 45.95 2.27 -19.69
CA ASN A 5 44.80 3.08 -19.34
C ASN A 5 43.49 2.29 -19.51
N TYR A 6 42.77 2.06 -18.41
CA TYR A 6 41.33 1.91 -18.50
C TYR A 6 40.75 3.29 -18.80
N PRO A 7 39.86 3.44 -19.81
CA PRO A 7 39.13 4.68 -19.94
C PRO A 7 38.34 4.87 -18.65
N SER A 8 38.62 5.97 -17.95
CA SER A 8 37.74 6.53 -16.93
C SER A 8 36.46 6.97 -17.63
N GLY A 9 35.61 5.99 -17.96
CA GLY A 9 34.23 6.25 -18.31
C GLY A 9 33.65 7.00 -17.12
N ASN A 10 33.26 8.25 -17.35
CA ASN A 10 32.40 8.97 -16.44
C ASN A 10 31.26 8.02 -16.04
N LEU A 11 31.24 7.59 -14.78
CA LEU A 11 30.04 7.13 -14.10
C LEU A 11 29.10 8.34 -14.05
N SER A 12 28.48 8.66 -15.20
CA SER A 12 27.27 9.45 -15.23
C SER A 12 26.33 8.74 -14.27
N THR A 13 25.98 9.41 -13.19
CA THR A 13 25.03 8.98 -12.18
C THR A 13 23.74 8.52 -12.84
N LEU A 14 23.64 7.23 -13.17
CA LEU A 14 22.39 6.54 -13.43
C LEU A 14 21.73 6.37 -12.06
N THR A 15 21.05 7.42 -11.62
CA THR A 15 20.05 7.29 -10.57
C THR A 15 18.87 6.57 -11.20
N ASP A 16 18.80 5.24 -11.08
CA ASP A 16 17.69 4.45 -11.63
C ASP A 16 16.39 4.82 -10.89
N THR A 17 15.63 5.79 -11.38
CA THR A 17 14.37 6.16 -10.73
C THR A 17 13.33 5.07 -10.96
N LEU A 18 12.67 4.63 -9.89
CA LEU A 18 11.60 3.64 -9.98
C LEU A 18 10.29 4.30 -10.42
N ASP A 19 9.58 3.62 -11.34
CA ASP A 19 8.22 3.97 -11.72
C ASP A 19 7.19 3.05 -11.08
N ILE A 20 6.07 3.64 -10.62
CA ILE A 20 4.94 2.85 -10.11
C ILE A 20 4.23 2.14 -11.26
N GLN A 21 4.03 0.83 -11.12
CA GLN A 21 3.48 -0.01 -12.16
C GLN A 21 2.01 -0.36 -11.90
N TYR A 22 1.23 -0.45 -12.97
CA TYR A 22 -0.12 -1.00 -12.87
C TYR A 22 -0.04 -2.52 -12.80
N LEU A 23 -0.74 -3.13 -11.85
CA LEU A 23 -0.89 -4.57 -11.74
C LEU A 23 -2.35 -4.95 -11.97
N ALA A 24 -2.62 -5.73 -13.02
CA ALA A 24 -3.93 -6.34 -13.22
C ALA A 24 -4.11 -7.48 -12.20
N LEU A 25 -4.68 -7.15 -11.03
CA LEU A 25 -4.85 -8.09 -9.92
C LEU A 25 -5.68 -9.32 -10.28
N GLU A 26 -6.55 -9.23 -11.29
CA GLU A 26 -7.32 -10.36 -11.82
C GLU A 26 -6.44 -11.56 -12.24
N ASN A 27 -5.17 -11.31 -12.60
CA ASN A 27 -4.19 -12.36 -12.91
C ASN A 27 -3.64 -13.07 -11.66
N ASN A 28 -3.89 -12.53 -10.46
CA ASN A 28 -3.55 -13.14 -9.17
C ASN A 28 -4.85 -13.42 -8.40
N GLN A 29 -5.42 -14.61 -8.59
CA GLN A 29 -6.73 -14.98 -8.06
C GLN A 29 -6.82 -14.86 -6.53
N LEU A 30 -5.75 -15.20 -5.79
CA LEU A 30 -5.75 -15.08 -4.34
C LEU A 30 -5.87 -13.62 -3.91
N LEU A 31 -4.97 -12.75 -4.40
CA LEU A 31 -4.98 -11.33 -4.03
C LEU A 31 -6.29 -10.66 -4.44
N TYR A 32 -6.76 -10.92 -5.66
CA TYR A 32 -8.02 -10.35 -6.13
C TYR A 32 -9.20 -10.76 -5.25
N THR A 33 -9.34 -12.07 -4.98
CA THR A 33 -10.47 -12.60 -4.21
C THR A 33 -10.47 -12.07 -2.77
N GLU A 34 -9.33 -12.06 -2.11
CA GLU A 34 -9.25 -11.64 -0.71
C GLU A 34 -9.37 -10.12 -0.56
N VAL A 35 -8.86 -9.33 -1.52
CA VAL A 35 -9.11 -7.89 -1.56
C VAL A 35 -10.60 -7.61 -1.80
N ALA A 36 -11.24 -8.32 -2.74
CA ALA A 36 -12.67 -8.15 -3.01
C ALA A 36 -13.54 -8.50 -1.79
N LYS A 37 -13.21 -9.58 -1.05
CA LYS A 37 -13.87 -9.92 0.22
C LYS A 37 -13.68 -8.82 1.25
N TYR A 38 -12.46 -8.35 1.44
CA TYR A 38 -12.16 -7.28 2.40
C TYR A 38 -12.90 -5.98 2.04
N LEU A 39 -12.97 -5.62 0.75
CA LEU A 39 -13.76 -4.47 0.28
C LEU A 39 -15.25 -4.60 0.65
N ALA A 40 -15.84 -5.78 0.50
CA ALA A 40 -17.22 -6.03 0.91
C ALA A 40 -17.40 -5.85 2.43
N GLU A 41 -16.52 -6.46 3.24
CA GLU A 41 -16.52 -6.31 4.71
C GLU A 41 -16.47 -4.84 5.13
N GLN A 42 -15.64 -4.04 4.47
CA GLN A 42 -15.48 -2.61 4.79
C GLN A 42 -16.64 -1.75 4.29
N ASN A 43 -17.21 -2.06 3.13
CA ASN A 43 -18.42 -1.38 2.66
C ASN A 43 -19.61 -1.60 3.62
N ASP A 44 -19.69 -2.77 4.25
CA ASP A 44 -20.75 -3.08 5.22
C ASP A 44 -20.51 -2.38 6.57
N SER A 45 -19.26 -2.32 7.03
CA SER A 45 -18.91 -1.89 8.38
C SER A 45 -18.44 -0.43 8.52
N CYS A 46 -18.04 0.25 7.45
CA CYS A 46 -17.48 1.61 7.49
C CYS A 46 -18.19 2.55 6.51
N GLN A 47 -18.98 3.49 7.05
CA GLN A 47 -19.71 4.48 6.24
C GLN A 47 -18.77 5.34 5.38
N LEU A 48 -17.67 5.84 5.97
CA LEU A 48 -16.72 6.68 5.24
C LEU A 48 -16.10 5.93 4.05
N PHE A 49 -15.74 4.65 4.25
CA PHE A 49 -15.20 3.82 3.18
C PHE A 49 -16.25 3.54 2.09
N ARG A 50 -17.50 3.31 2.48
CA ARG A 50 -18.63 3.18 1.55
C ARG A 50 -18.80 4.42 0.67
N GLU A 51 -18.66 5.61 1.27
CA GLU A 51 -18.71 6.91 0.58
C GLU A 51 -17.47 7.21 -0.29
N GLY A 52 -16.50 6.30 -0.34
CA GLY A 52 -15.32 6.40 -1.20
C GLY A 52 -14.08 6.99 -0.55
N LEU A 53 -14.11 7.21 0.77
CA LEU A 53 -12.94 7.68 1.48
C LEU A 53 -11.90 6.57 1.66
N GLY A 54 -10.70 6.82 1.14
CA GLY A 54 -9.52 5.97 1.33
C GLY A 54 -9.33 4.89 0.26
N TYR A 55 -8.23 4.16 0.39
CA TYR A 55 -7.77 3.11 -0.50
C TYR A 55 -7.38 1.85 0.29
N ILE A 56 -7.18 0.74 -0.42
CA ILE A 56 -6.66 -0.49 0.18
C ILE A 56 -5.14 -0.48 0.09
N ALA A 57 -4.47 -0.68 1.22
CA ALA A 57 -3.05 -0.93 1.29
C ALA A 57 -2.82 -2.43 1.44
N ILE A 58 -1.97 -3.00 0.58
CA ILE A 58 -1.44 -4.35 0.72
C ILE A 58 0.03 -4.23 1.09
N SER A 59 0.46 -4.93 2.13
CA SER A 59 1.86 -4.94 2.56
C SER A 59 2.27 -6.32 3.06
N ASN A 60 3.53 -6.44 3.50
CA ASN A 60 4.04 -7.64 4.15
C ASN A 60 3.84 -8.92 3.32
N ILE A 61 3.90 -8.80 1.98
CA ILE A 61 3.78 -9.95 1.08
C ILE A 61 5.02 -10.81 1.26
N GLN A 62 4.85 -12.01 1.81
CA GLN A 62 5.92 -12.96 2.06
C GLN A 62 5.50 -14.33 1.54
N LEU A 63 6.40 -14.94 0.76
CA LEU A 63 6.39 -16.38 0.55
C LEU A 63 7.30 -16.97 1.62
N GLY A 64 6.74 -17.70 2.57
CA GLY A 64 7.54 -18.13 3.70
C GLY A 64 6.86 -19.17 4.56
N ARG A 65 7.65 -19.69 5.49
CA ARG A 65 7.20 -20.59 6.52
C ARG A 65 7.57 -19.98 7.86
N LYS A 66 6.65 -20.01 8.83
CA LYS A 66 7.03 -19.81 10.24
C LYS A 66 7.82 -21.04 10.74
N GLY A 67 9.12 -20.91 11.00
CA GLY A 67 9.94 -21.94 11.66
C GLY A 67 11.32 -22.22 11.03
N ARG A 68 11.98 -23.29 11.49
CA ARG A 68 13.37 -23.66 11.09
C ARG A 68 13.51 -24.02 9.59
N PRO A 69 14.69 -23.84 8.97
CA PRO A 69 14.96 -24.27 7.59
C PRO A 69 14.62 -25.75 7.32
N ILE A 70 14.18 -26.06 6.10
CA ILE A 70 13.87 -27.43 5.64
C ILE A 70 15.11 -27.97 4.92
N PRO A 71 15.65 -29.14 5.32
CA PRO A 71 16.63 -29.86 4.51
C PRO A 71 16.04 -30.18 3.13
N ILE A 72 16.80 -29.93 2.05
CA ILE A 72 16.33 -30.05 0.65
C ILE A 72 15.62 -31.38 0.39
N ASP A 73 16.15 -32.47 0.94
CA ASP A 73 15.64 -33.84 0.74
C ASP A 73 14.26 -34.08 1.38
N SER A 74 13.83 -33.20 2.28
CA SER A 74 12.54 -33.28 2.98
C SER A 74 11.48 -32.33 2.42
N ILE A 75 11.80 -31.51 1.41
CA ILE A 75 10.87 -30.56 0.78
C ILE A 75 9.57 -31.25 0.31
N PRO A 76 9.60 -32.39 -0.42
CA PRO A 76 8.36 -33.00 -0.94
C PRO A 76 7.35 -33.35 0.16
N ASN A 77 7.84 -33.74 1.35
CA ASN A 77 7.00 -34.14 2.48
C ASN A 77 6.57 -32.98 3.37
N ARG A 78 7.08 -31.76 3.12
CA ARG A 78 6.89 -30.57 3.95
C ARG A 78 6.37 -29.37 3.18
N LEU A 79 5.91 -29.57 1.93
CA LEU A 79 5.25 -28.55 1.13
C LEU A 79 4.06 -27.91 1.86
N LYS A 80 3.34 -28.70 2.67
CA LYS A 80 2.23 -28.23 3.52
C LYS A 80 2.59 -27.11 4.50
N GLU A 81 3.88 -26.88 4.75
CA GLU A 81 4.37 -25.85 5.67
C GLU A 81 4.72 -24.54 4.95
N ILE A 82 4.59 -24.49 3.62
CA ILE A 82 4.81 -23.28 2.83
C ILE A 82 3.51 -22.47 2.84
N GLU A 83 3.62 -21.19 3.16
CA GLU A 83 2.49 -20.26 3.24
C GLU A 83 2.76 -19.00 2.40
N VAL A 84 1.69 -18.40 1.89
CA VAL A 84 1.71 -17.04 1.36
C VAL A 84 1.00 -16.15 2.36
N VAL A 85 1.71 -15.14 2.87
CA VAL A 85 1.18 -14.20 3.87
C VAL A 85 1.18 -12.80 3.30
N PHE A 86 0.10 -12.05 3.52
CA PHE A 86 0.05 -10.62 3.22
C PHE A 86 -0.94 -9.90 4.15
N ASP A 87 -0.68 -8.63 4.39
CA ASP A 87 -1.54 -7.76 5.18
C ASP A 87 -2.38 -6.89 4.26
N VAL A 88 -3.68 -6.80 4.53
CA VAL A 88 -4.62 -5.92 3.83
C VAL A 88 -5.24 -4.96 4.84
N GLY A 89 -5.25 -3.67 4.55
CA GLY A 89 -5.85 -2.67 5.41
C GLY A 89 -6.46 -1.52 4.62
N ILE A 90 -7.37 -0.77 5.25
CA ILE A 90 -7.76 0.55 4.73
C ILE A 90 -6.66 1.53 5.11
N SER A 91 -6.23 2.32 4.13
CA SER A 91 -5.42 3.50 4.37
C SER A 91 -6.11 4.71 3.77
N SER A 92 -6.13 5.80 4.52
CA SER A 92 -6.53 7.14 4.07
C SER A 92 -5.35 8.09 4.07
N PHE A 93 -4.13 7.55 4.19
CA PHE A 93 -2.90 8.32 4.33
C PHE A 93 -2.61 9.16 3.08
N TYR A 94 -2.43 10.47 3.26
CA TYR A 94 -1.92 11.36 2.23
C TYR A 94 -0.38 11.39 2.29
N PRO A 95 0.34 11.20 1.17
CA PRO A 95 1.77 10.88 1.23
C PRO A 95 2.61 12.03 1.78
N HIS A 96 2.98 11.94 3.07
CA HIS A 96 3.96 12.84 3.72
C HIS A 96 4.91 12.17 4.74
N GLN A 97 4.91 10.84 4.89
CA GLN A 97 5.59 10.10 5.99
C GLN A 97 5.92 8.62 5.67
N ASN A 98 7.16 8.24 5.97
CA ASN A 98 7.78 6.99 6.47
C ASN A 98 7.25 5.57 6.14
N ILE A 99 6.14 5.35 5.44
CA ILE A 99 5.59 4.00 5.16
C ILE A 99 6.23 3.36 3.92
N GLY A 100 7.14 4.09 3.26
CA GLY A 100 7.69 3.72 1.95
C GLY A 100 6.72 4.07 0.82
N MET A 101 7.12 3.77 -0.42
CA MET A 101 6.34 4.07 -1.62
C MET A 101 5.83 2.76 -2.25
N PRO A 102 4.56 2.70 -2.70
CA PRO A 102 3.98 1.50 -3.28
C PRO A 102 4.57 1.20 -4.66
N LEU A 103 5.06 -0.02 -4.87
CA LEU A 103 5.61 -0.46 -6.16
C LEU A 103 4.55 -0.58 -7.24
N TYR A 104 3.36 -1.03 -6.83
CA TYR A 104 2.25 -1.32 -7.73
C TYR A 104 0.99 -0.61 -7.27
N TYR A 105 0.16 -0.26 -8.25
CA TYR A 105 -1.23 0.12 -8.02
C TYR A 105 -2.15 -0.76 -8.86
N ALA A 106 -3.35 -0.97 -8.35
CA ALA A 106 -4.40 -1.71 -9.02
C ALA A 106 -5.76 -1.10 -8.69
N PHE A 107 -6.79 -1.57 -9.38
CA PHE A 107 -8.17 -1.28 -9.04
C PHE A 107 -8.95 -2.58 -8.87
N VAL A 108 -9.69 -2.70 -7.78
CA VAL A 108 -10.63 -3.80 -7.54
C VAL A 108 -11.96 -3.16 -7.18
N ASN A 109 -13.02 -3.46 -7.93
CA ASN A 109 -14.34 -2.84 -7.74
C ASN A 109 -14.28 -1.29 -7.67
N ASN A 110 -13.52 -0.66 -8.58
CA ASN A 110 -13.27 0.79 -8.63
C ASN A 110 -12.59 1.39 -7.38
N ARG A 111 -12.06 0.55 -6.48
CA ARG A 111 -11.27 1.00 -5.33
C ARG A 111 -9.80 0.90 -5.64
N LEU A 112 -9.06 1.96 -5.33
CA LEU A 112 -7.62 2.00 -5.44
C LEU A 112 -7.01 0.99 -4.48
N VAL A 113 -6.07 0.20 -4.99
CA VAL A 113 -5.24 -0.71 -4.22
C VAL A 113 -3.79 -0.31 -4.43
N LEU A 114 -3.07 -0.05 -3.33
CA LEU A 114 -1.64 0.26 -3.33
C LEU A 114 -0.88 -0.89 -2.67
N ILE A 115 0.12 -1.42 -3.38
CA ILE A 115 0.89 -2.58 -2.94
C ILE A 115 2.29 -2.14 -2.57
N TYR A 116 2.58 -2.26 -1.28
CA TYR A 116 3.86 -1.94 -0.66
C TYR A 116 4.67 -3.23 -0.53
N SER A 117 5.93 -3.20 -0.96
CA SER A 117 6.85 -4.32 -0.73
C SER A 117 8.08 -3.82 0.03
N GLN A 118 8.25 -4.34 1.25
CA GLN A 118 9.40 -4.05 2.09
C GLN A 118 10.68 -4.71 1.55
N GLN A 119 10.55 -5.81 0.81
CA GLN A 119 11.69 -6.56 0.25
C GLN A 119 12.34 -5.85 -0.96
N SER A 120 11.64 -4.88 -1.56
CA SER A 120 12.13 -4.09 -2.70
C SER A 120 13.29 -3.17 -2.37
N GLU A 121 13.50 -2.84 -1.09
CA GLU A 121 14.63 -2.01 -0.65
C GLU A 121 15.98 -2.62 -1.07
N TRP A 122 16.06 -3.96 -1.19
CA TRP A 122 17.25 -4.66 -1.70
C TRP A 122 17.37 -4.61 -3.23
N LEU A 123 16.27 -4.51 -3.97
CA LEU A 123 16.26 -4.50 -5.44
C LEU A 123 16.45 -3.10 -6.02
N HIS A 124 16.06 -2.05 -5.29
CA HIS A 124 16.14 -0.67 -5.77
C HIS A 124 16.68 0.26 -4.68
N ARG A 125 17.90 0.75 -4.86
CA ARG A 125 18.49 1.82 -4.02
C ARG A 125 17.90 3.22 -4.27
N ASN A 126 16.84 3.36 -5.07
CA ASN A 126 16.58 4.63 -5.73
C ASN A 126 15.19 5.21 -5.50
N LYS A 127 15.19 6.53 -5.35
CA LYS A 127 14.06 7.43 -5.22
C LYS A 127 13.07 7.21 -6.38
N TYR A 128 11.77 7.28 -6.09
CA TYR A 128 10.73 7.29 -7.12
C TYR A 128 10.93 8.47 -8.07
N SER A 129 10.63 8.29 -9.35
CA SER A 129 10.60 9.40 -10.30
C SER A 129 9.58 10.46 -9.84
N PHE A 130 9.83 11.74 -10.13
CA PHE A 130 8.87 12.81 -9.82
C PHE A 130 7.48 12.52 -10.43
N LYS A 131 7.46 11.96 -11.65
CA LYS A 131 6.24 11.52 -12.32
C LYS A 131 5.48 10.48 -11.50
N SER A 132 6.17 9.49 -10.95
CA SER A 132 5.55 8.44 -10.14
C SER A 132 5.10 8.95 -8.77
N GLN A 133 5.87 9.84 -8.13
CA GLN A 133 5.42 10.51 -6.90
C GLN A 133 4.15 11.32 -7.13
N ARG A 134 4.10 12.11 -8.21
CA ARG A 134 2.91 12.86 -8.60
C ARG A 134 1.72 11.94 -8.88
N LYS A 135 1.94 10.86 -9.64
CA LYS A 135 0.91 9.87 -9.93
C LYS A 135 0.33 9.24 -8.66
N ILE A 136 1.18 8.87 -7.70
CA ILE A 136 0.72 8.35 -6.39
C ILE A 136 -0.11 9.40 -5.66
N LYS A 137 0.36 10.66 -5.62
CA LYS A 137 -0.34 11.78 -4.99
C LYS A 137 -1.73 11.99 -5.61
N ASP A 138 -1.82 11.98 -6.93
CA ASP A 138 -3.07 12.16 -7.68
C ASP A 138 -4.04 10.99 -7.45
N LEU A 139 -3.54 9.75 -7.47
CA LEU A 139 -4.32 8.55 -7.17
C LEU A 139 -4.91 8.60 -5.75
N ILE A 140 -4.09 8.92 -4.75
CA ILE A 140 -4.55 9.01 -3.36
C ILE A 140 -5.54 10.18 -3.20
N ALA A 141 -5.24 11.36 -3.76
CA ALA A 141 -6.12 12.52 -3.70
C ALA A 141 -7.52 12.21 -4.21
N SER A 142 -7.64 11.39 -5.27
CA SER A 142 -8.93 10.96 -5.82
C SER A 142 -9.79 10.17 -4.82
N THR A 143 -9.17 9.54 -3.83
CA THR A 143 -9.86 8.79 -2.76
C THR A 143 -10.17 9.62 -1.52
N LEU A 144 -9.73 10.88 -1.48
CA LEU A 144 -9.86 11.77 -0.33
C LEU A 144 -10.81 12.95 -0.58
N THR A 145 -11.46 12.98 -1.75
CA THR A 145 -12.33 14.08 -2.17
C THR A 145 -13.47 14.36 -1.18
N SER A 146 -13.98 13.32 -0.49
CA SER A 146 -15.01 13.47 0.55
C SER A 146 -14.58 14.38 1.71
N LEU A 147 -13.28 14.52 1.99
CA LEU A 147 -12.74 15.44 3.00
C LEU A 147 -13.02 16.92 2.64
N LEU A 148 -13.14 17.21 1.35
CA LEU A 148 -13.40 18.57 0.86
C LEU A 148 -14.86 18.99 1.05
N SER A 149 -15.76 18.05 1.39
CA SER A 149 -17.16 18.36 1.68
C SER A 149 -17.26 19.32 2.88
N PRO A 150 -18.03 20.43 2.80
CA PRO A 150 -18.25 21.35 3.91
C PRO A 150 -18.75 20.66 5.20
N ASN A 151 -19.48 19.56 5.05
CA ASN A 151 -20.09 18.82 6.15
C ASN A 151 -19.21 17.70 6.71
N PHE A 152 -18.00 17.50 6.17
CA PHE A 152 -17.09 16.46 6.65
C PHE A 152 -16.71 16.71 8.11
N VAL A 153 -16.75 15.65 8.91
CA VAL A 153 -16.39 15.67 10.34
C VAL A 153 -15.01 15.05 10.49
N PHE A 154 -14.03 15.87 10.84
CA PHE A 154 -12.67 15.46 11.12
C PHE A 154 -12.55 14.93 12.54
N ARG A 155 -11.55 14.09 12.77
CA ARG A 155 -11.19 13.59 14.10
C ARG A 155 -9.83 14.18 14.50
N GLY A 156 -9.80 14.92 15.59
CA GLY A 156 -8.59 15.47 16.18
C GLY A 156 -7.71 14.38 16.82
N LEU A 157 -6.47 14.75 17.12
CA LEU A 157 -5.50 13.87 17.80
C LEU A 157 -5.94 13.53 19.24
N ASP A 158 -6.74 14.41 19.84
CA ASP A 158 -7.39 14.24 21.14
C ASP A 158 -8.62 13.31 21.07
N GLY A 159 -8.94 12.80 19.88
CA GLY A 159 -10.09 11.94 19.63
C GLY A 159 -11.40 12.69 19.43
N ASN A 160 -11.44 14.01 19.67
CA ASN A 160 -12.62 14.83 19.50
C ASN A 160 -12.95 15.04 18.02
N THR A 161 -14.23 15.17 17.71
CA THR A 161 -14.67 15.45 16.35
C THR A 161 -14.87 16.94 16.13
N PHE A 162 -14.44 17.47 14.99
CA PHE A 162 -14.65 18.88 14.62
C PHE A 162 -14.99 19.03 13.14
N ARG A 163 -15.50 20.21 12.77
CA ARG A 163 -15.75 20.60 11.37
C ARG A 163 -14.93 21.84 11.06
N LEU A 164 -14.36 21.89 9.87
CA LEU A 164 -13.72 23.11 9.37
C LEU A 164 -14.81 24.11 8.95
N THR A 165 -14.74 25.33 9.46
CA THR A 165 -15.59 26.45 9.03
C THR A 165 -15.24 26.85 7.59
N SER A 166 -16.13 27.63 6.94
CA SER A 166 -15.86 28.14 5.59
C SER A 166 -14.57 28.97 5.54
N ASP A 167 -14.34 29.83 6.54
CA ASP A 167 -13.14 30.66 6.63
C ASP A 167 -11.87 29.80 6.77
N GLN A 168 -11.90 28.81 7.66
CA GLN A 168 -10.78 27.87 7.83
C GLN A 168 -10.48 27.09 6.54
N ARG A 169 -11.49 26.71 5.77
CA ARG A 169 -11.29 26.01 4.48
C ARG A 169 -10.71 26.93 3.42
N ASN A 170 -11.12 28.20 3.38
CA ASN A 170 -10.59 29.17 2.43
C ASN A 170 -9.11 29.51 2.71
N ASP A 171 -8.72 29.46 3.98
CA ASP A 171 -7.34 29.71 4.42
C ASP A 171 -6.42 28.48 4.29
N MET A 172 -6.97 27.30 3.99
CA MET A 172 -6.22 26.04 3.87
C MET A 172 -6.10 25.57 2.42
N SER A 173 -4.91 25.11 2.03
CA SER A 173 -4.76 24.38 0.76
C SER A 173 -5.49 23.03 0.84
N GLN A 174 -5.92 22.51 -0.32
CA GLN A 174 -6.52 21.17 -0.39
C GLN A 174 -5.60 20.09 0.18
N GLU A 175 -4.29 20.21 -0.05
CA GLU A 175 -3.28 19.30 0.49
C GLU A 175 -3.31 19.29 2.02
N LYS A 176 -3.45 20.47 2.64
CA LYS A 176 -3.55 20.59 4.10
C LYS A 176 -4.83 19.95 4.65
N VAL A 177 -5.94 20.06 3.91
CA VAL A 177 -7.21 19.39 4.28
C VAL A 177 -7.08 17.87 4.17
N PHE A 178 -6.40 17.38 3.13
CA PHE A 178 -6.12 15.95 2.97
C PHE A 178 -5.22 15.40 4.08
N GLU A 179 -4.13 16.09 4.40
CA GLU A 179 -3.27 15.75 5.54
C GLU A 179 -4.07 15.68 6.85
N LEU A 180 -4.93 16.67 7.09
CA LEU A 180 -5.76 16.75 8.29
C LEU A 180 -6.88 15.70 8.33
N GLY A 181 -7.32 15.14 7.22
CA GLY A 181 -8.31 14.03 7.24
C GLY A 181 -7.66 12.65 7.17
N SER A 182 -6.38 12.59 6.83
CA SER A 182 -5.62 11.36 6.67
C SER A 182 -5.20 10.78 8.01
N PHE A 183 -6.11 10.06 8.67
CA PHE A 183 -5.81 9.29 9.87
C PHE A 183 -6.30 7.85 9.73
N THR A 184 -5.49 6.94 10.27
CA THR A 184 -5.58 5.50 10.06
C THR A 184 -6.89 4.92 10.56
N LEU A 185 -7.75 4.49 9.62
CA LEU A 185 -8.78 3.48 9.85
C LEU A 185 -8.10 2.11 9.95
N ASN A 186 -7.32 1.88 11.01
CA ASN A 186 -6.53 0.65 11.12
C ASN A 186 -7.37 -0.48 11.71
N LYS A 187 -8.10 -1.18 10.85
CA LYS A 187 -8.42 -2.59 11.06
C LYS A 187 -7.75 -3.38 9.95
N SER A 188 -6.43 -3.50 9.96
CA SER A 188 -5.76 -4.40 9.02
C SER A 188 -6.18 -5.84 9.32
N LYS A 189 -6.01 -6.69 8.32
CA LYS A 189 -6.30 -8.12 8.36
C LYS A 189 -5.11 -8.83 7.71
N THR A 190 -4.45 -9.69 8.45
CA THR A 190 -3.43 -10.59 7.91
C THR A 190 -4.13 -11.79 7.28
N ILE A 191 -3.77 -12.09 6.05
CA ILE A 191 -4.28 -13.22 5.27
C ILE A 191 -3.13 -14.19 5.04
N THR A 192 -3.37 -15.46 5.37
CA THR A 192 -2.42 -16.56 5.15
C THR A 192 -3.10 -17.62 4.29
N GLN A 193 -2.57 -17.85 3.09
CA GLN A 193 -2.92 -19.04 2.30
C GLN A 193 -1.92 -20.14 2.62
N HIS A 194 -2.46 -21.28 3.06
CA HIS A 194 -1.73 -22.52 3.29
C HIS A 194 -1.57 -23.29 1.98
N PHE A 195 -0.55 -24.13 1.87
CA PHE A 195 -0.29 -24.94 0.67
C PHE A 195 -1.45 -25.88 0.29
N ASP A 196 -2.26 -26.30 1.26
CA ASP A 196 -3.46 -27.11 1.02
C ASP A 196 -4.63 -26.31 0.40
N GLY A 197 -4.43 -25.00 0.17
CA GLY A 197 -5.39 -24.08 -0.40
C GLY A 197 -6.30 -23.42 0.63
N SER A 198 -6.24 -23.82 1.91
CA SER A 198 -7.01 -23.16 2.97
C SER A 198 -6.50 -21.75 3.24
N VAL A 199 -7.40 -20.87 3.68
CA VAL A 199 -7.10 -19.46 3.99
C VAL A 199 -7.47 -19.19 5.44
N SER A 200 -6.53 -18.65 6.21
CA SER A 200 -6.76 -18.19 7.58
C SER A 200 -6.59 -16.68 7.70
N TYR A 201 -7.28 -16.11 8.68
CA TYR A 201 -7.35 -14.68 8.91
C TYR A 201 -6.93 -14.34 10.33
N GLN A 202 -6.13 -13.29 10.50
CA GLN A 202 -5.76 -12.74 11.79
C GLN A 202 -6.01 -11.23 11.80
N TYR A 203 -6.66 -10.75 12.86
CA TYR A 203 -6.82 -9.32 13.13
C TYR A 203 -5.74 -8.89 14.16
N PRO A 204 -5.13 -7.70 14.02
CA PRO A 204 -4.19 -7.15 14.99
C PRO A 204 -4.82 -6.94 16.38
#